data_AF-A0A6V7HLJ1-F1
#
_entry.id   AF-A0A6V7HLJ1-F1
#
_cell.length_a   1.000
_cell.length_b   1.000
_cell.length_c   1.000
_cell.angle_alpha   90.00
_cell.angle_beta   90.00
_cell.angle_gamma   90.00
#
_symmetry.space_group_name_H-M   'P 1'
#
loop_
_entity.id
_entity.type
_entity.pdbx_description
1 polymer ?
#
loop_
_entity_poly.entity_id
_entity_poly.type
_entity_poly.pdbx_seq_one_letter_code
_entity_poly.pdbx_strand_id
1 'polypeptide(L)' 'KPDSLAKLYEMDDSPERRIWLDKLVSFMEERRTPITSCPTISKNPLDLFRLYLYVKERGGFME' A
#
# COMPACT_ATOMS: atom_id res chain seq x y z
N LYS A 1 -12.51 -14.47 1.87
CA LYS A 1 -11.45 -14.50 0.85
C LYS A 1 -10.37 -13.56 1.33
N PRO A 2 -9.07 -13.93 1.37
CA PRO A 2 -8.02 -12.98 1.68
C PRO A 2 -8.23 -11.75 0.79
N ASP A 3 -8.35 -10.56 1.38
CA ASP A 3 -8.59 -9.34 0.63
C ASP A 3 -7.48 -9.17 -0.39
N SER A 4 -7.83 -9.31 -1.67
CA SER A 4 -6.88 -9.29 -2.75
C SER A 4 -6.18 -7.94 -2.80
N LEU A 5 -4.90 -7.95 -3.20
CA LEU A 5 -4.12 -6.73 -3.43
C LEU A 5 -4.86 -5.72 -4.34
N ALA A 6 -5.71 -6.21 -5.24
CA ALA A 6 -6.59 -5.42 -6.09
C ALA A 6 -7.42 -4.38 -5.32
N LYS A 7 -7.85 -4.71 -4.08
CA LYS A 7 -8.63 -3.79 -3.23
C LYS A 7 -7.89 -2.48 -2.96
N LEU A 8 -6.55 -2.49 -2.90
CA LEU A 8 -5.76 -1.28 -2.69
C LEU A 8 -5.86 -0.28 -3.85
N TYR A 9 -6.05 -0.77 -5.07
CA TYR A 9 -6.18 0.07 -6.27
C TYR A 9 -7.52 0.80 -6.34
N GLU A 10 -8.53 0.32 -5.62
CA GLU A 10 -9.91 0.80 -5.68
C GLU A 10 -10.31 1.64 -4.45
N MET A 11 -9.39 1.94 -3.53
CA MET A 11 -9.74 2.62 -2.26
C MET A 11 -10.00 4.13 -2.41
N ASP A 12 -9.50 4.78 -3.46
CA ASP A 12 -9.93 6.12 -3.89
C ASP A 12 -9.57 6.42 -5.36
N ASP A 13 -9.99 7.59 -5.82
CA ASP A 13 -9.85 8.08 -7.21
C ASP A 13 -8.54 8.83 -7.48
N SER A 14 -7.53 8.74 -6.59
CA SER A 14 -6.26 9.45 -6.84
C SER A 14 -5.55 8.89 -8.08
N PRO A 15 -5.23 9.72 -9.09
CA PRO A 15 -4.54 9.25 -10.29
C PRO A 15 -3.12 8.74 -9.96
N GLU A 16 -2.52 9.19 -8.86
CA GLU A 16 -1.19 8.77 -8.42
C GLU A 16 -1.19 7.40 -7.73
N ARG A 17 -2.33 6.96 -7.20
CA ARG A 17 -2.47 5.70 -6.44
C ARG A 17 -1.94 4.52 -7.21
N ARG A 18 -2.40 4.34 -8.45
CA ARG A 18 -2.03 3.20 -9.30
C ARG A 18 -0.52 3.18 -9.54
N ILE A 19 0.04 4.32 -9.96
CA ILE A 19 1.46 4.46 -10.26
C ILE A 19 2.31 4.18 -9.01
N TRP A 20 1.86 4.65 -7.85
CA TRP A 20 2.55 4.40 -6.59
C TRP A 20 2.49 2.93 -6.17
N LEU A 21 1.32 2.29 -6.26
CA LEU A 21 1.14 0.87 -5.94
C LEU A 21 1.96 -0.03 -6.87
N ASP A 22 1.98 0.25 -8.17
CA ASP A 22 2.77 -0.51 -9.14
C ASP A 22 4.27 -0.45 -8.77
N LYS A 23 4.78 0.74 -8.41
CA LYS A 23 6.16 0.90 -7.93
C LYS A 23 6.42 0.15 -6.63
N LEU A 24 5.51 0.20 -5.67
CA LEU A 24 5.65 -0.49 -4.38
C LEU A 24 5.70 -2.02 -4.59
N VAL A 25 4.78 -2.56 -5.39
CA VAL A 25 4.71 -4.00 -5.66
C VAL A 25 5.99 -4.47 -6.35
N SER A 26 6.44 -3.77 -7.40
CA SER A 26 7.71 -4.09 -8.08
C SER A 26 8.92 -4.01 -7.13
N PHE A 27 8.98 -3.00 -6.26
CA PHE A 27 10.05 -2.87 -5.27
C PHE A 27 10.08 -4.04 -4.28
N MET A 28 8.91 -4.50 -3.82
CA MET A 28 8.79 -5.60 -2.87
C MET A 28 9.09 -6.96 -3.50
N GLU A 29 8.73 -7.15 -4.77
CA GLU A 29 9.13 -8.31 -5.59
C GLU A 29 10.66 -8.39 -5.74
N GLU A 30 11.32 -7.29 -6.11
CA GLU A 30 12.78 -7.23 -6.27
C GLU A 30 13.52 -7.61 -4.96
N ARG A 31 12.95 -7.22 -3.82
CA ARG A 31 13.48 -7.54 -2.48
C ARG A 31 13.17 -8.96 -2.00
N ARG A 32 12.50 -9.78 -2.82
CA ARG A 32 12.03 -11.14 -2.48
C ARG A 32 11.10 -11.18 -1.26
N THR A 33 10.34 -10.10 -1.04
CA THR A 33 9.33 -9.99 0.03
C THR A 33 8.01 -9.48 -0.55
N PRO A 34 7.34 -10.25 -1.43
CA PRO A 34 6.20 -9.76 -2.19
C PRO A 34 4.97 -9.47 -1.32
N ILE A 35 4.20 -8.44 -1.68
CA ILE A 35 2.92 -8.14 -1.04
C ILE A 35 1.84 -9.01 -1.70
N THR A 36 1.49 -10.12 -1.06
CA THR A 36 0.54 -11.11 -1.61
C THR A 36 -0.92 -10.87 -1.21
N SER A 37 -1.17 -9.99 -0.24
CA SER A 37 -2.52 -9.66 0.24
C SER A 37 -2.57 -8.25 0.83
N CYS A 38 -3.78 -7.70 0.93
CA CYS A 38 -3.99 -6.40 1.57
C CYS A 38 -3.75 -6.51 3.09
N PRO A 39 -2.81 -5.72 3.67
CA PRO A 39 -2.59 -5.71 5.12
C PRO A 39 -3.82 -5.18 5.87
N THR A 40 -3.98 -5.59 7.13
CA THR A 40 -5.14 -5.18 7.94
C THR A 40 -4.73 -4.72 9.34
N ILE A 41 -5.49 -3.77 9.90
CA ILE A 41 -5.42 -3.38 11.32
C ILE A 41 -6.81 -3.62 11.91
N SER A 42 -6.89 -4.42 12.98
CA SER A 42 -8.16 -4.80 13.60
C SER A 42 -9.20 -5.34 12.59
N LYS A 43 -8.74 -6.14 11.61
CA LYS A 43 -9.53 -6.69 10.49
C LYS A 43 -9.99 -5.67 9.44
N ASN A 44 -9.64 -4.40 9.56
CA ASN A 44 -9.92 -3.40 8.53
C ASN A 44 -8.77 -3.35 7.52
N PRO A 45 -9.05 -3.39 6.21
CA PRO A 45 -8.04 -3.17 5.17
C PRO A 45 -7.30 -1.86 5.38
N LEU A 46 -5.98 -1.91 5.30
CA LEU A 46 -5.11 -0.76 5.46
C LEU A 46 -4.82 -0.14 4.09
N ASP A 47 -5.16 1.14 3.92
CA ASP A 47 -4.79 1.90 2.73
C ASP A 47 -3.30 2.25 2.75
N LEU A 48 -2.49 1.47 2.06
CA LEU A 48 -1.04 1.67 2.00
C LEU A 48 -0.67 3.01 1.34
N PHE A 49 -1.42 3.46 0.34
CA PHE A 49 -1.13 4.71 -0.37
C PHE A 49 -1.35 5.91 0.55
N ARG A 50 -2.51 5.99 1.21
CA ARG A 50 -2.80 7.07 2.16
C ARG A 50 -1.89 7.02 3.38
N LEU A 51 -1.61 5.83 3.92
CA LEU A 51 -0.67 5.69 5.03
C LEU A 51 0.71 6.25 4.67
N TYR A 52 1.24 5.89 3.50
CA TYR A 52 2.52 6.41 3.02
C TYR A 52 2.51 7.93 2.91
N LEU A 53 1.47 8.52 2.32
CA LEU A 53 1.37 9.98 2.20
C LEU A 53 1.37 10.67 3.58
N TYR A 54 0.56 10.18 4.53
CA TYR A 54 0.51 10.76 5.88
C TYR A 54 1.82 10.64 6.63
N VAL A 55 2.51 9.51 6.51
CA VAL A 55 3.82 9.31 7.14
C VAL A 55 4.87 10.22 6.48
N LYS A 56 4.88 10.28 5.14
CA LYS A 56 5.79 11.15 4.37
C LYS A 56 5.61 12.62 4.73
N GLU A 57 4.37 13.11 4.81
CA GLU A 57 4.05 14.50 5.17
C GLU A 57 4.55 14.86 6.58
N ARG A 58 4.60 13.88 7.49
CA ARG A 58 5.08 14.04 8.87
C ARG A 58 6.58 13.84 9.03
N GLY A 59 7.34 13.73 7.94
CA GLY A 59 8.79 13.59 7.96
C GLY A 59 9.30 12.14 7.88
N GLY A 60 8.43 11.18 7.63
CA GLY A 60 8.80 9.77 7.51
C GLY A 60 8.79 9.02 8.84
N PHE A 61 8.99 7.70 8.75
CA PHE A 61 9.20 6.86 9.92
C PHE A 61 10.63 7.06 10.44
N MET A 62 10.79 7.22 11.76
CA MET A 62 12.08 7.21 12.45
C MET A 62 12.16 5.93 13.28
N GLU A 63 13.27 5.21 13.17
CA GLU A 63 13.56 3.96 13.88
C GLU A 63 14.07 4.20 15.31
#